data_AF-A0AA88HYH0-F1
#
_entry.id   AF-A0AA88HYH0-F1
#
_cell.length_a   1.000
_cell.length_b   1.000
_cell.length_c   1.000
_cell.angle_alpha   90.00
_cell.angle_beta   90.00
_cell.angle_gamma   90.00
#
_symmetry.space_group_name_H-M   'P 1'
#
loop_
_entity.id
_entity.type
_entity.pdbx_description
1 polymer ?
#
loop_
_entity_poly.entity_id
_entity_poly.type
_entity_poly.pdbx_seq_one_letter_code
_entity_poly.pdbx_strand_id
1 'polypeptide(L)'
;MERMKQLHPFVEVLAKAKPKLRRALLQNLDKDIVKAFSELCLNITNSNISMPLCQKKRCCQHRKIIRDLSVKKKNIKQKRSKLVQQGSGFFGVLLPIIGSLIGSLLTRNGSSSTVQAHSTGDSYSAKAAL
;
A
#
# COMPACT_ATOMS: atom_id res chain seq x y z
N MET A 1 10.54 -2.80 10.38
CA MET A 1 9.19 -3.33 10.11
C MET A 1 8.12 -2.76 11.06
N GLU A 2 8.44 -2.35 12.29
CA GLU A 2 7.50 -1.56 13.15
C GLU A 2 7.02 -0.25 12.50
N ARG A 3 7.88 0.39 11.71
CA ARG A 3 7.59 1.68 11.05
C ARG A 3 6.32 1.67 10.19
N MET A 4 5.92 0.53 9.64
CA MET A 4 4.70 0.44 8.83
C MET A 4 3.43 0.41 9.68
N LYS A 5 3.50 -0.15 10.90
CA LYS A 5 2.39 -0.09 11.87
C LYS A 5 2.14 1.35 12.32
N GLN A 6 3.22 2.11 12.52
CA GLN A 6 3.16 3.54 12.88
C GLN A 6 2.66 4.43 11.72
N LEU A 7 2.75 3.96 10.48
CA LEU A 7 2.31 4.71 9.31
C LEU A 7 0.78 4.76 9.17
N HIS A 8 0.06 3.73 9.64
CA HIS A 8 -1.39 3.63 9.51
C HIS A 8 -2.16 4.82 10.12
N PRO A 9 -2.04 5.13 11.42
CA PRO A 9 -2.78 6.25 12.02
C PRO A 9 -2.43 7.59 11.33
N PHE A 10 -1.19 7.72 10.87
CA PHE A 10 -0.74 8.92 10.19
C PHE A 10 -1.40 9.09 8.81
N VAL A 11 -1.51 8.03 8.02
CA VAL A 11 -2.18 8.07 6.71
C VAL A 11 -3.68 8.29 6.86
N GLU A 12 -4.29 7.76 7.93
CA GLU A 12 -5.69 8.02 8.25
C GLU A 12 -5.96 9.50 8.52
N VAL A 13 -5.13 10.13 9.36
CA VAL A 13 -5.21 11.58 9.63
C VAL A 13 -5.00 12.38 8.35
N LEU A 14 -4.02 12.03 7.51
CA LEU A 14 -3.75 12.73 6.25
C LEU A 14 -4.91 12.63 5.25
N ALA A 15 -5.56 11.46 5.17
CA ALA A 15 -6.70 11.24 4.28
C ALA A 15 -7.91 12.12 4.68
N LYS A 16 -8.12 12.30 5.99
CA LYS A 16 -9.23 13.10 6.56
C LYS A 16 -8.91 14.60 6.70
N ALA A 17 -7.64 14.98 6.79
CA ALA A 17 -7.23 16.37 7.01
C ALA A 17 -7.58 17.29 5.83
N LYS A 18 -7.99 18.53 6.13
CA LYS A 18 -8.18 19.61 5.14
C LYS A 18 -6.84 19.94 4.45
N PRO A 19 -6.83 20.44 3.20
CA PRO A 19 -5.60 20.66 2.43
C PRO A 19 -4.52 21.49 3.15
N LYS A 20 -4.92 22.57 3.85
CA LYS A 20 -3.99 23.42 4.62
C LYS A 20 -3.33 22.65 5.77
N LEU A 21 -4.12 21.99 6.60
CA LEU A 21 -3.64 21.17 7.72
C LEU A 21 -2.77 20.02 7.23
N ARG A 22 -3.18 19.34 6.15
CA ARG A 22 -2.42 18.25 5.55
C ARG A 22 -1.04 18.70 5.10
N ARG A 23 -0.93 19.85 4.43
CA ARG A 23 0.38 20.40 4.05
C ARG A 23 1.25 20.69 5.27
N ALA A 24 0.69 21.29 6.31
CA ALA A 24 1.42 21.58 7.55
C ALA A 24 1.93 20.31 8.24
N LEU A 25 1.09 19.27 8.33
CA LEU A 25 1.50 17.94 8.82
C LEU A 25 2.63 17.39 7.94
N LEU A 26 2.45 17.44 6.61
CA LEU A 26 3.41 16.87 5.67
C LEU A 26 4.79 17.56 5.69
N GLN A 27 4.83 18.86 5.94
CA GLN A 27 6.07 19.64 6.05
C GLN A 27 6.89 19.27 7.29
N ASN A 28 6.22 18.85 8.37
CA ASN A 28 6.81 18.53 9.66
C ASN A 28 6.95 17.02 9.91
N LEU A 29 6.81 16.16 8.90
CA LEU A 29 7.02 14.71 9.09
C LEU A 29 8.42 14.40 9.61
N ASP A 30 8.47 13.50 10.58
CA ASP A 30 9.70 12.84 10.95
C ASP A 30 10.30 12.06 9.79
N LYS A 31 11.63 12.00 9.77
CA LYS A 31 12.40 11.33 8.72
C LYS A 31 12.00 9.85 8.62
N ASP A 32 11.66 9.22 9.74
CA ASP A 32 11.30 7.80 9.78
C ASP A 32 9.92 7.51 9.19
N ILE A 33 8.96 8.43 9.35
CA ILE A 33 7.66 8.33 8.65
C ILE A 33 7.85 8.48 7.14
N VAL A 34 8.73 9.39 6.69
CA VAL A 34 9.05 9.52 5.25
C VAL A 34 9.71 8.25 4.71
N LYS A 35 10.59 7.60 5.48
CA LYS A 35 11.16 6.29 5.11
C LYS A 35 10.07 5.21 5.04
N ALA A 36 9.11 5.21 5.98
CA ALA A 36 7.99 4.27 5.96
C ALA A 36 7.13 4.42 4.69
N PHE A 37 6.85 5.65 4.25
CA PHE A 37 6.19 5.90 2.96
C PHE A 37 7.01 5.35 1.77
N SER A 38 8.33 5.54 1.80
CA SER A 38 9.24 5.00 0.77
C SER A 38 9.22 3.47 0.73
N GLU A 39 9.18 2.83 1.90
CA GLU A 39 9.13 1.37 2.08
C GLU A 39 7.78 0.82 1.58
N LEU A 40 6.67 1.50 1.90
CA LEU A 40 5.34 1.20 1.36
C LEU A 40 5.32 1.24 -0.17
N CYS A 41 5.80 2.35 -0.75
CA CYS A 41 5.81 2.53 -2.19
C CYS A 41 6.71 1.50 -2.90
N LEU A 42 7.81 1.08 -2.26
CA LEU A 42 8.66 0.02 -2.76
C LEU A 42 7.94 -1.33 -2.77
N ASN A 43 7.23 -1.67 -1.69
CA ASN A 43 6.44 -2.91 -1.62
C ASN A 43 5.32 -2.95 -2.66
N ILE A 44 4.65 -1.81 -2.90
CA ILE A 44 3.66 -1.67 -3.98
C ILE A 44 4.33 -1.89 -5.35
N THR A 45 5.49 -1.28 -5.59
CA THR A 45 6.20 -1.38 -6.89
C THR A 45 6.68 -2.81 -7.16
N ASN A 46 7.16 -3.51 -6.13
CA ASN A 46 7.65 -4.87 -6.23
C ASN A 46 6.52 -5.91 -6.28
N SER A 47 5.25 -5.48 -6.25
CA SER A 47 4.08 -6.37 -6.19
C SER A 47 4.10 -7.36 -5.01
N ASN A 48 4.78 -7.01 -3.91
CA ASN A 48 4.83 -7.80 -2.68
C ASN A 48 3.51 -7.74 -1.88
N ILE A 49 2.51 -7.04 -2.39
CA ILE A 49 1.20 -6.84 -1.76
C ILE A 49 0.16 -7.46 -2.69
N SER A 50 -0.48 -8.53 -2.24
CA SER A 50 -1.66 -9.05 -2.91
C SER A 50 -2.79 -8.05 -2.71
N MET A 51 -3.25 -7.43 -3.79
CA MET A 51 -4.28 -6.39 -3.76
C MET A 51 -5.37 -6.71 -4.77
N PRO A 52 -6.64 -6.41 -4.46
CA PRO A 52 -7.74 -6.47 -5.42
C PRO A 52 -7.45 -5.61 -6.66
N LEU A 53 -7.98 -6.03 -7.82
CA LEU A 53 -7.79 -5.32 -9.10
C LEU A 53 -8.22 -3.85 -9.04
N CYS A 54 -9.26 -3.52 -8.27
CA CYS A 54 -9.73 -2.15 -8.09
C CYS A 54 -8.68 -1.25 -7.40
N GLN A 55 -7.98 -1.77 -6.38
CA GLN A 55 -6.90 -1.05 -5.69
C GLN A 55 -5.66 -0.96 -6.58
N LYS A 56 -5.35 -2.02 -7.33
CA LYS A 56 -4.26 -2.03 -8.30
C LYS A 56 -4.45 -0.97 -9.38
N LYS A 57 -5.67 -0.83 -9.93
CA LYS A 57 -6.02 0.24 -10.88
C LYS A 57 -5.78 1.64 -10.32
N ARG A 58 -6.19 1.89 -9.07
CA ARG A 58 -5.95 3.18 -8.39
C ARG A 58 -4.45 3.43 -8.13
N CYS A 59 -3.67 2.40 -7.78
CA CYS A 59 -2.21 2.51 -7.69
C CYS A 59 -1.58 2.88 -9.05
N CYS A 60 -2.07 2.30 -10.15
CA CYS A 60 -1.57 2.60 -11.49
C CYS A 60 -1.74 4.08 -11.88
N GLN A 61 -2.80 4.74 -11.39
CA GLN A 61 -3.02 6.18 -11.58
C GLN A 61 -1.93 7.02 -10.88
N HIS A 62 -1.41 6.53 -9.75
CA HIS A 62 -0.34 7.17 -8.98
C HIS A 62 1.05 6.57 -9.22
N ARG A 63 1.24 5.73 -10.25
CA ARG A 63 2.47 4.95 -10.49
C ARG A 63 3.75 5.80 -10.51
N LYS A 64 3.68 7.00 -11.09
CA LYS A 64 4.83 7.93 -11.19
C LYS A 64 5.27 8.37 -9.80
N ILE A 65 4.33 8.74 -8.94
CA ILE A 65 4.57 9.19 -7.56
C ILE A 65 5.09 8.03 -6.72
N ILE A 66 4.47 6.86 -6.84
CA ILE A 66 4.88 5.64 -6.12
C ILE A 66 6.33 5.28 -6.47
N ARG A 67 6.67 5.27 -7.77
CA ARG A 67 8.03 5.01 -8.23
C ARG A 67 9.00 6.09 -7.75
N ASP A 68 8.59 7.34 -7.79
CA ASP A 68 9.41 8.46 -7.30
C ASP A 68 9.73 8.35 -5.81
N LEU A 69 8.77 7.93 -5.00
CA LEU A 69 8.96 7.75 -3.55
C LEU A 69 9.77 6.49 -3.23
N SER A 70 9.70 5.45 -4.05
CA SER A 70 10.45 4.20 -3.84
C SER A 70 11.93 4.29 -4.21
N VAL A 71 12.33 5.26 -5.05
CA VAL A 71 13.74 5.44 -5.45
C VAL A 71 14.63 5.73 -4.24
N LYS A 72 15.63 4.87 -4.02
CA LYS A 72 16.61 4.99 -2.93
C LYS A 72 17.53 6.21 -3.07
N LYS A 73 17.85 6.63 -4.30
CA LYS A 73 18.72 7.80 -4.59
C LYS A 73 18.13 9.15 -4.14
N LYS A 74 16.81 9.25 -3.95
CA LYS A 74 16.19 10.51 -3.52
C LYS A 74 16.33 10.71 -2.02
N ASN A 75 16.80 11.88 -1.62
CA ASN A 75 16.95 12.22 -0.21
C ASN A 75 15.57 12.47 0.46
N ILE A 76 15.56 12.50 1.80
CA ILE A 76 14.33 12.64 2.59
C ILE A 76 13.59 13.95 2.29
N LYS A 77 14.31 15.05 2.05
CA LYS A 77 13.71 16.36 1.73
C LYS A 77 12.94 16.30 0.41
N GLN A 78 13.50 15.69 -0.63
CA GLN A 78 12.83 15.50 -1.92
C GLN A 78 11.58 14.63 -1.80
N LYS A 79 11.66 13.53 -1.05
CA LYS A 79 10.51 12.64 -0.80
C LYS A 79 9.40 13.37 -0.04
N ARG A 80 9.75 14.14 1.00
CA ARG A 80 8.79 14.96 1.75
C ARG A 80 8.12 16.00 0.85
N SER A 81 8.88 16.73 0.04
CA SER A 81 8.34 17.70 -0.91
C SER A 81 7.34 17.06 -1.88
N LYS A 82 7.66 15.86 -2.39
CA LYS A 82 6.73 15.10 -3.24
C LYS A 82 5.45 14.71 -2.53
N LEU A 83 5.51 14.31 -1.26
CA LEU A 83 4.33 14.02 -0.44
C LEU A 83 3.47 15.27 -0.23
N VAL A 84 4.08 16.43 0.09
CA VAL A 84 3.39 17.72 0.28
C VAL A 84 2.63 18.15 -0.98
N GLN A 85 3.19 17.85 -2.16
CA GLN A 85 2.56 18.14 -3.45
C GLN A 85 1.33 17.26 -3.72
N GLN A 86 1.13 16.15 -3.00
CA GLN A 86 0.01 15.24 -3.24
C GLN A 86 -1.29 15.70 -2.56
N GLY A 87 -2.40 15.45 -3.24
CA GLY A 87 -3.75 15.65 -2.72
C GLY A 87 -4.25 14.48 -1.85
N SER A 88 -5.46 14.61 -1.33
CA SER A 88 -6.13 13.58 -0.50
C SER A 88 -6.33 12.29 -1.26
N GLY A 89 -6.55 12.36 -2.57
CA GLY A 89 -6.74 11.19 -3.42
C GLY A 89 -5.61 10.18 -3.31
N PHE A 90 -4.35 10.64 -3.24
CA PHE A 90 -3.20 9.74 -3.07
C PHE A 90 -3.24 9.02 -1.72
N PHE A 91 -3.49 9.74 -0.62
CA PHE A 91 -3.50 9.15 0.73
C PHE A 91 -4.70 8.24 0.95
N GLY A 92 -5.86 8.56 0.38
CA GLY A 92 -7.04 7.69 0.40
C GLY A 92 -6.83 6.36 -0.34
N VAL A 93 -5.97 6.33 -1.36
CA VAL A 93 -5.56 5.09 -2.03
C VAL A 93 -4.61 4.27 -1.16
N LEU A 94 -3.72 4.92 -0.40
CA LEU A 94 -2.75 4.22 0.44
C LEU A 94 -3.36 3.56 1.68
N LEU A 95 -4.44 4.12 2.24
CA LEU A 95 -5.08 3.64 3.47
C LEU A 95 -5.47 2.13 3.41
N PRO A 96 -6.25 1.66 2.42
CA PRO A 96 -6.59 0.24 2.34
C PRO A 96 -5.36 -0.66 2.08
N ILE A 97 -4.35 -0.14 1.37
CA ILE A 97 -3.12 -0.88 1.05
C ILE A 97 -2.30 -1.14 2.31
N ILE A 98 -2.18 -0.13 3.18
CA ILE A 98 -1.49 -0.27 4.48
C ILE A 98 -2.23 -1.26 5.37
N GLY A 99 -3.57 -1.21 5.38
CA GLY A 99 -4.40 -2.20 6.08
C GLY A 99 -4.14 -3.63 5.62
N SER A 100 -4.15 -3.88 4.30
CA SER A 100 -3.82 -5.18 3.73
C SER A 100 -2.39 -5.62 4.06
N LEU A 101 -1.41 -4.71 3.98
CA LEU A 101 -0.02 -5.01 4.28
C LEU A 101 0.16 -5.39 5.77
N ILE A 102 -0.43 -4.63 6.69
CA ILE A 102 -0.38 -4.95 8.13
C ILE A 102 -1.08 -6.29 8.39
N GLY A 103 -2.25 -6.54 7.80
CA GLY A 103 -2.98 -7.80 7.92
C GLY A 103 -2.14 -8.99 7.44
N SER A 104 -1.59 -8.92 6.22
CA SER A 104 -0.73 -9.98 5.68
C SER A 104 0.54 -10.18 6.50
N LEU A 105 1.11 -9.12 7.08
CA LEU A 105 2.29 -9.21 7.94
C LEU A 105 1.99 -9.83 9.31
N LEU A 106 0.82 -9.54 9.89
CA LEU A 106 0.38 -10.17 11.14
C LEU A 106 0.10 -11.67 10.93
N THR A 107 -0.55 -12.04 9.83
CA THR A 107 -0.79 -13.45 9.47
C THR A 107 0.52 -14.21 9.18
N ARG A 108 1.49 -13.55 8.53
CA ARG A 108 2.78 -14.18 8.18
C ARG A 108 3.64 -14.56 9.39
N ASN A 109 3.50 -13.87 10.52
CA ASN A 109 4.23 -14.20 11.74
C ASN A 109 3.56 -15.31 12.58
N GLY A 110 2.39 -15.81 12.16
CA GLY A 110 1.64 -16.84 12.88
C GLY A 110 1.61 -18.23 12.24
N SER A 111 2.36 -18.50 11.16
CA SER A 111 2.20 -19.75 10.41
C SER A 111 3.53 -20.40 10.05
N SER A 112 4.07 -21.21 10.98
CA SER A 112 4.67 -22.47 10.56
C SER A 112 3.54 -23.33 9.99
N SER A 113 3.69 -23.74 8.73
CA SER A 113 3.01 -24.85 8.07
C SER A 113 1.51 -25.02 8.30
N THR A 114 0.69 -24.82 7.26
CA THR A 114 -0.25 -25.86 6.82
C THR A 114 -0.84 -25.52 5.44
N VAL A 115 -1.05 -26.60 4.72
CA VAL A 115 -1.46 -26.75 3.32
C VAL A 115 -2.93 -26.38 3.12
N GLN A 116 -3.25 -25.75 1.99
CA GLN A 116 -4.50 -25.95 1.23
C GLN A 116 -4.22 -25.49 -0.21
N ALA A 117 -3.86 -26.38 -1.14
CA ALA A 117 -4.74 -27.31 -1.85
C ALA A 117 -5.91 -26.59 -2.53
N HIS A 118 -5.75 -26.26 -3.81
CA HIS A 118 -6.86 -26.14 -4.75
C HIS A 118 -6.43 -26.82 -6.06
N SER A 119 -6.53 -28.15 -6.06
CA SER A 119 -6.37 -29.00 -7.24
C SER A 119 -7.73 -29.48 -7.68
N THR A 120 -7.95 -29.48 -9.00
CA THR A 120 -8.92 -30.27 -9.79
C THR A 120 -10.40 -29.98 -9.47
N GLY A 121 -11.26 -29.66 -10.43
CA GLY A 121 -11.28 -30.05 -11.83
C GLY A 121 -12.62 -30.71 -12.06
N ASP A 122 -13.58 -29.99 -12.63
CA ASP A 122 -14.83 -30.59 -13.10
C ASP A 122 -15.00 -30.31 -14.59
N SER A 123 -14.67 -31.35 -15.33
CA SER A 123 -15.05 -31.60 -16.71
C SER A 123 -16.56 -31.85 -16.75
N TYR A 124 -17.32 -31.03 -17.46
CA TYR A 124 -18.70 -31.37 -17.86
C TYR A 124 -18.69 -31.82 -19.31
N SER A 125 -18.61 -33.14 -19.50
CA SER A 125 -19.05 -33.83 -20.71
C SER A 125 -19.67 -35.16 -20.31
N ALA A 126 -21.00 -35.26 -20.40
CA ALA A 126 -21.73 -36.36 -21.07
C ALA A 126 -23.24 -36.40 -20.72
N LYS A 127 -24.05 -36.24 -21.78
CA LYS A 127 -25.18 -37.08 -22.24
C LYS A 127 -26.47 -37.32 -21.40
N ALA A 128 -27.58 -37.16 -22.13
CA ALA A 128 -28.81 -38.00 -22.19
C ALA A 128 -30.04 -37.66 -21.31
N ALA A 129 -31.12 -37.23 -21.99
CA ALA A 129 -32.58 -37.39 -21.77
C ALA A 129 -33.25 -36.23 -22.55
N LEU A 130 -34.14 -36.38 -23.54
CA LEU A 130 -35.11 -37.37 -23.98
C LEU A 130 -35.23 -37.28 -25.52
#